data_AF-A0A961HW64-F1
#
_entry.id   AF-A0A961HW64-F1
#
_cell.length_a   1.000
_cell.length_b   1.000
_cell.length_c   1.000
_cell.angle_alpha   90.00
_cell.angle_beta   90.00
_cell.angle_gamma   90.00
#
_symmetry.space_group_name_H-M   'P 1'
#
loop_
_entity.id
_entity.type
_entity.pdbx_description
1 polymer ?
#
loop_
_entity_poly.entity_id
_entity_poly.type
_entity_poly.pdbx_seq_one_letter_code
_entity_poly.pdbx_strand_id
1 'polypeptide(L)'
;MLDEAIKNQLRDYFKKIHNPVFMEYEPGEHAHKAELLQMLNAVAELNEKIIVRERKGGDALRGPLSFTLATEERHTGVVFSGIPGGHEFSSLVLAILQTGGAEIKLDDGIQNFVRRIGTRLRFETVVSL
;
A
#
# COMPACT_ATOMS: atom_id res chain seq x y z
N MET A 1 10.84 -7.41 11.88
CA MET A 1 11.50 -6.60 10.83
C MET A 1 11.81 -7.49 9.64
N LEU A 2 11.75 -6.96 8.42
CA LEU A 2 12.02 -7.73 7.19
C LEU A 2 13.44 -8.30 7.22
N ASP A 3 13.58 -9.61 6.95
CA ASP A 3 14.89 -10.22 6.80
C ASP A 3 15.58 -9.75 5.51
N GLU A 4 16.90 -9.95 5.42
CA GLU A 4 17.69 -9.48 4.29
C GLU A 4 17.36 -10.18 2.96
N ALA A 5 16.89 -11.44 2.99
CA ALA A 5 16.49 -12.14 1.78
C ALA A 5 15.22 -11.52 1.19
N ILE A 6 14.23 -11.22 2.03
CA ILE A 6 13.00 -10.51 1.65
C ILE A 6 13.34 -9.12 1.12
N LYS A 7 14.20 -8.35 1.81
CA LYS A 7 14.62 -7.02 1.35
C LYS A 7 15.24 -7.06 -0.04
N ASN A 8 16.10 -8.04 -0.32
CA ASN A 8 16.73 -8.18 -1.64
C ASN A 8 15.71 -8.49 -2.73
N GLN A 9 14.76 -9.40 -2.48
CA GLN A 9 13.66 -9.67 -3.42
C GLN A 9 12.82 -8.41 -3.70
N LEU A 10 12.49 -7.65 -2.65
CA LEU A 10 11.73 -6.42 -2.77
C LEU A 10 12.45 -5.36 -3.60
N ARG A 11 13.76 -5.18 -3.41
CA ARG A 11 14.57 -4.26 -4.23
C ARG A 11 14.45 -4.60 -5.71
N ASP A 12 14.49 -5.89 -6.07
CA ASP A 12 14.32 -6.32 -7.45
C ASP A 12 12.91 -6.07 -7.99
N TYR A 13 11.87 -6.31 -7.17
CA TYR A 13 10.50 -5.97 -7.56
C TYR A 13 10.32 -4.46 -7.76
N PHE A 14 10.84 -3.65 -6.84
CA PHE A 14 10.68 -2.20 -6.83
C PHE A 14 11.41 -1.48 -7.96
N LYS A 15 12.29 -2.16 -8.72
CA LYS A 15 12.80 -1.65 -9.99
C LYS A 15 11.70 -1.35 -11.01
N LYS A 16 10.51 -1.94 -10.84
CA LYS A 16 9.32 -1.72 -11.69
C LYS A 16 8.48 -0.51 -11.26
N ILE A 17 8.91 0.23 -10.24
CA ILE A 17 8.23 1.45 -9.79
C ILE A 17 8.68 2.61 -10.68
N HIS A 18 7.73 3.15 -11.43
CA HIS A 18 7.93 4.27 -12.35
C HIS A 18 7.55 5.60 -11.69
N ASN A 19 6.50 5.61 -10.88
CA ASN A 19 5.93 6.81 -10.25
C ASN A 19 6.18 6.86 -8.74
N PRO A 20 6.16 8.05 -8.11
CA PRO A 20 6.18 8.17 -6.66
C PRO A 20 5.01 7.44 -6.00
N VAL A 21 5.27 6.73 -4.91
CA VAL A 21 4.28 6.03 -4.09
C VAL A 21 4.29 6.61 -2.69
N PHE A 22 3.17 7.19 -2.28
CA PHE A 22 2.97 7.71 -0.93
C PHE A 22 2.23 6.69 -0.08
N MET A 23 2.86 6.22 0.99
CA MET A 23 2.22 5.46 2.07
C MET A 23 1.76 6.45 3.13
N GLU A 24 0.49 6.82 3.09
CA GLU A 24 -0.08 7.88 3.90
C GLU A 24 -0.80 7.32 5.11
N TYR A 25 -0.23 7.47 6.30
CA TYR A 25 -0.80 6.93 7.53
C TYR A 25 -1.75 7.90 8.21
N GLU A 26 -2.79 7.39 8.85
CA GLU A 26 -3.75 8.18 9.62
C GLU A 26 -3.10 8.73 10.90
N PRO A 27 -3.25 10.01 11.26
CA PRO A 27 -2.76 10.54 12.53
C PRO A 27 -3.48 9.93 13.75
N GLY A 28 -2.93 10.17 14.94
CA GLY A 28 -3.50 9.73 16.21
C GLY A 28 -2.74 8.59 16.89
N GLU A 29 -3.22 8.23 18.08
CA GLU A 29 -2.55 7.26 18.96
C GLU A 29 -3.08 5.84 18.78
N HIS A 30 -2.16 4.87 18.79
CA HIS A 30 -2.49 3.45 18.85
C HIS A 30 -1.30 2.69 19.45
N ALA A 31 -1.55 1.64 20.24
CA ALA A 31 -0.49 0.86 20.90
C ALA A 31 0.56 0.32 19.91
N HIS A 32 0.11 -0.09 18.72
CA HIS A 32 0.94 -0.64 17.65
C HIS A 32 1.37 0.38 16.58
N LYS A 33 1.17 1.68 16.80
CA LYS A 33 1.48 2.72 15.79
C LYS A 33 2.96 2.75 15.41
N ALA A 34 3.83 2.64 16.42
CA ALA A 34 5.28 2.64 16.21
C ALA A 34 5.73 1.44 15.37
N GLU A 35 5.16 0.26 15.61
CA GLU A 35 5.46 -0.95 14.86
C GLU A 35 5.02 -0.85 13.39
N LEU A 36 3.83 -0.28 13.13
CA LEU A 36 3.38 0.02 11.78
C LEU A 36 4.35 0.96 11.06
N LEU A 37 4.73 2.08 11.69
CA LEU A 37 5.66 3.04 11.08
C LEU A 37 7.04 2.43 10.83
N GLN A 38 7.54 1.60 11.75
CA GLN A 38 8.79 0.88 11.57
C GLN A 38 8.73 -0.02 10.33
N MET A 39 7.63 -0.76 10.14
CA MET A 39 7.43 -1.60 8.96
C MET A 39 7.34 -0.77 7.67
N LEU A 40 6.54 0.29 7.65
CA LEU A 40 6.38 1.16 6.49
C LEU A 40 7.72 1.81 6.08
N ASN A 41 8.47 2.33 7.05
CA ASN A 41 9.78 2.92 6.79
C ASN A 41 10.80 1.89 6.28
N ALA A 42 10.81 0.67 6.84
CA ALA A 42 11.67 -0.41 6.34
C ALA A 42 11.38 -0.80 4.89
N VAL A 43 10.13 -0.65 4.42
CA VAL A 43 9.77 -0.84 3.00
C VAL A 43 10.20 0.37 2.16
N ALA A 44 9.99 1.58 2.66
CA ALA A 44 10.37 2.81 1.96
C ALA A 44 11.88 2.94 1.73
N GLU A 45 12.70 2.45 2.67
CA GLU A 45 14.17 2.42 2.53
C GLU A 45 14.66 1.58 1.33
N LEU A 46 13.81 0.73 0.75
CA LEU A 46 14.18 -0.14 -0.36
C LEU A 46 14.06 0.54 -1.73
N ASN A 47 13.40 1.70 -1.82
CA ASN A 47 13.27 2.47 -3.05
C ASN A 47 12.94 3.94 -2.77
N GLU A 48 13.73 4.85 -3.34
CA GLU A 48 13.60 6.32 -3.15
C GLU A 48 12.24 6.91 -3.56
N LYS A 49 11.49 6.23 -4.43
CA LYS A 49 10.16 6.67 -4.87
C LYS A 49 9.07 6.35 -3.87
N ILE A 50 9.33 5.52 -2.86
CA ILE A 50 8.37 5.16 -1.82
C ILE A 50 8.57 6.10 -0.64
N ILE A 51 7.53 6.83 -0.28
CA ILE A 51 7.58 7.88 0.74
C ILE A 51 6.52 7.62 1.78
N VAL A 52 6.91 7.57 3.05
CA VAL A 52 5.98 7.51 4.19
C VAL A 52 5.67 8.91 4.65
N ARG A 53 4.39 9.27 4.74
CA ARG A 53 3.97 10.58 5.26
C ARG A 53 2.69 10.47 6.07
N GLU A 54 2.50 11.43 6.96
CA GLU A 54 1.19 11.60 7.62
C GLU A 54 0.17 12.06 6.59
N ARG A 55 -1.02 11.44 6.62
CA ARG A 55 -2.12 11.81 5.75
C ARG A 55 -2.68 13.18 6.14
N LYS A 56 -2.89 14.04 5.15
CA LYS A 56 -3.46 15.39 5.33
C LYS A 56 -4.81 15.50 4.63
N GLY A 57 -5.86 15.73 5.39
CA GLY A 57 -7.21 15.96 4.85
C GLY A 57 -7.92 14.69 4.34
N GLY A 58 -9.14 14.88 3.82
CA GLY A 58 -10.05 13.81 3.42
C GLY A 58 -10.80 13.16 4.59
N ASP A 59 -11.70 12.22 4.28
CA ASP A 59 -12.42 11.45 5.32
C ASP A 59 -11.44 10.62 6.13
N ALA A 60 -11.62 10.56 7.46
CA ALA A 60 -10.77 9.74 8.32
C ALA A 60 -10.77 8.28 7.85
N LEU A 61 -9.58 7.65 7.84
CA LEU A 61 -9.50 6.20 7.70
C LEU A 61 -10.12 5.51 8.93
N ARG A 62 -10.21 4.18 8.90
CA ARG A 62 -10.85 3.37 9.96
C ARG A 62 -10.30 3.64 11.37
N GLY A 63 -9.06 4.11 11.47
CA GLY A 63 -8.46 4.57 12.73
C GLY A 63 -6.93 4.75 12.62
N PRO A 64 -6.25 5.11 13.72
CA PRO A 64 -4.83 5.48 13.70
C PRO A 64 -3.87 4.36 13.28
N LEU A 65 -4.29 3.09 13.29
CA LEU A 65 -3.52 1.97 12.73
C LEU A 65 -3.83 1.71 11.24
N SER A 66 -4.24 2.75 10.49
CA SER A 66 -4.56 2.64 9.06
C SER A 66 -3.63 3.48 8.22
N PHE A 67 -3.45 3.07 6.96
CA PHE A 67 -2.78 3.86 5.93
C PHE A 67 -3.38 3.59 4.55
N THR A 68 -3.19 4.52 3.63
CA THR A 68 -3.60 4.41 2.23
C THR A 68 -2.39 4.53 1.31
N LEU A 69 -2.56 4.11 0.06
CA LEU A 69 -1.59 4.36 -1.00
C LEU A 69 -2.07 5.48 -1.93
N ALA A 70 -1.13 6.32 -2.36
CA ALA A 70 -1.36 7.36 -3.34
C ALA A 70 -0.17 7.49 -4.31
N THR A 71 -0.42 8.03 -5.50
CA THR A 71 0.61 8.40 -6.48
C THR A 71 0.19 9.68 -7.18
N GLU A 72 1.13 10.58 -7.49
CA GLU A 72 0.84 11.87 -8.14
C GLU A 72 -0.32 12.65 -7.48
N GLU A 73 -0.40 12.60 -6.14
CA GLU A 73 -1.50 13.19 -5.34
C GLU A 73 -2.91 12.63 -5.64
N ARG A 74 -3.00 11.44 -6.26
CA ARG A 74 -4.24 10.65 -6.42
C ARG A 74 -4.24 9.46 -5.48
N HIS A 75 -5.28 9.37 -4.66
CA HIS A 75 -5.52 8.18 -3.84
C HIS A 75 -5.97 7.01 -4.72
N THR A 76 -5.42 5.83 -4.48
CA THR A 76 -5.81 4.60 -5.20
C THR A 76 -7.13 4.01 -4.69
N GLY A 77 -7.58 4.42 -3.50
CA GLY A 77 -8.71 3.82 -2.79
C GLY A 77 -8.35 2.56 -2.01
N VAL A 78 -7.09 2.09 -2.09
CA VAL A 78 -6.59 0.95 -1.31
C VAL A 78 -6.21 1.42 0.10
N VAL A 79 -6.86 0.83 1.10
CA VAL A 79 -6.62 1.12 2.52
C VAL A 79 -6.26 -0.18 3.24
N PHE A 80 -5.20 -0.11 4.04
CA PHE A 80 -4.84 -1.16 4.98
C PHE A 80 -5.13 -0.66 6.41
N SER A 81 -5.81 -1.49 7.20
CA SER A 81 -6.07 -1.22 8.62
C SER A 81 -5.51 -2.39 9.44
N GLY A 82 -4.45 -2.13 10.19
CA GLY A 82 -3.60 -3.17 10.79
C GLY A 82 -2.18 -3.14 10.26
N ILE A 83 -1.34 -4.03 10.77
CA ILE A 83 0.04 -4.22 10.29
C ILE A 83 0.02 -5.38 9.29
N PRO A 84 0.24 -5.14 7.98
CA PRO A 84 0.22 -6.19 6.96
C PRO A 84 1.50 -7.04 7.02
N GLY A 85 1.52 -7.97 7.96
CA GLY A 85 2.55 -9.00 8.09
C GLY A 85 2.15 -10.32 7.44
N GLY A 86 3.03 -11.33 7.54
CA GLY A 86 2.75 -12.70 7.12
C GLY A 86 2.33 -12.81 5.65
N HIS A 87 1.23 -13.53 5.40
CA HIS A 87 0.70 -13.74 4.05
C HIS A 87 0.23 -12.45 3.35
N GLU A 88 -0.18 -11.44 4.11
CA GLU A 88 -0.65 -10.16 3.56
C GLU A 88 0.47 -9.21 3.17
N PHE A 89 1.71 -9.55 3.51
CA PHE A 89 2.86 -8.78 3.07
C PHE A 89 2.97 -8.77 1.53
N SER A 90 2.66 -9.89 0.88
CA SER A 90 2.61 -9.96 -0.59
C SER A 90 1.54 -9.05 -1.18
N SER A 91 0.38 -8.92 -0.52
CA SER A 91 -0.69 -8.01 -0.92
C SER A 91 -0.23 -6.55 -0.87
N LEU A 92 0.48 -6.15 0.20
CA LEU A 92 1.08 -4.81 0.30
C LEU A 92 2.07 -4.55 -0.84
N VAL A 93 2.96 -5.50 -1.12
CA VAL A 93 3.98 -5.36 -2.18
C VAL A 93 3.33 -5.17 -3.55
N LEU A 94 2.30 -5.96 -3.87
CA LEU A 94 1.56 -5.80 -5.12
C LEU A 94 0.86 -4.44 -5.20
N ALA A 95 0.24 -4.00 -4.11
CA ALA A 95 -0.45 -2.71 -4.06
C ALA A 95 0.54 -1.54 -4.27
N ILE A 96 1.74 -1.59 -3.69
CA ILE A 96 2.81 -0.62 -3.91
C ILE A 96 3.25 -0.63 -5.38
N LEU A 97 3.51 -1.81 -5.95
CA LEU A 97 3.94 -1.92 -7.35
C LEU A 97 2.92 -1.32 -8.32
N GLN A 98 1.64 -1.67 -8.15
CA GLN A 98 0.56 -1.16 -8.99
C GLN A 98 0.36 0.36 -8.82
N THR A 99 0.45 0.86 -7.59
CA THR A 99 0.43 2.30 -7.31
C THR A 99 1.61 3.01 -7.98
N GLY A 100 2.78 2.35 -8.02
CA GLY A 100 3.98 2.84 -8.69
C GLY A 100 3.97 2.74 -10.21
N GLY A 101 2.87 2.30 -10.83
CA GLY A 101 2.73 2.19 -12.28
C GLY A 101 3.29 0.88 -12.87
N ALA A 102 3.60 -0.13 -12.06
CA ALA A 102 3.95 -1.44 -12.58
C ALA A 102 2.75 -2.09 -13.28
N GLU A 103 3.03 -2.86 -14.33
CA GLU A 103 2.02 -3.54 -15.14
C GLU A 103 1.16 -4.52 -14.31
N ILE A 104 -0.16 -4.43 -14.48
CA ILE A 104 -1.12 -5.38 -13.92
C ILE A 104 -1.18 -6.61 -14.82
N LYS A 105 -0.74 -7.75 -14.30
CA LYS A 105 -0.74 -9.05 -15.01
C LYS A 105 -2.11 -9.73 -14.98
N LEU A 106 -3.15 -9.02 -15.40
CA LEU A 106 -4.49 -9.57 -15.59
C LEU A 106 -4.88 -9.49 -17.06
N ASP A 107 -5.70 -10.44 -17.50
CA ASP A 107 -6.28 -10.44 -18.84
C ASP A 107 -6.98 -9.11 -19.15
N ASP A 108 -6.81 -8.62 -20.39
CA ASP A 108 -7.38 -7.34 -20.83
C ASP A 108 -8.91 -7.34 -20.74
N GLY A 109 -9.57 -8.48 -20.95
CA GLY A 109 -11.02 -8.63 -20.77
C GLY A 109 -11.44 -8.35 -19.34
N ILE A 110 -10.71 -8.89 -18.35
CA ILE A 110 -10.96 -8.64 -16.92
C ILE A 110 -10.70 -7.17 -16.59
N GLN A 111 -9.58 -6.61 -17.05
CA GLN A 111 -9.27 -5.20 -16.79
C GLN A 111 -10.33 -4.26 -17.40
N ASN A 112 -10.75 -4.53 -18.63
CA ASN A 112 -11.79 -3.76 -19.32
C ASN A 112 -13.14 -3.90 -18.63
N PHE A 113 -13.48 -5.08 -18.12
CA PHE A 113 -14.69 -5.29 -17.32
C PHE A 113 -14.67 -4.43 -16.05
N VAL A 114 -13.59 -4.48 -15.27
CA VAL A 114 -13.47 -3.68 -14.03
C VAL A 114 -13.53 -2.18 -14.31
N ARG A 115 -12.86 -1.69 -15.37
CA ARG A 115 -12.89 -0.27 -15.78
C ARG A 115 -14.31 0.23 -16.16
N ARG A 116 -15.19 -0.67 -16.61
CA ARG A 116 -16.57 -0.32 -17.00
C ARG A 116 -17.52 -0.22 -15.81
N ILE A 117 -17.10 -0.61 -14.61
CA ILE A 117 -17.92 -0.48 -13.40
C ILE A 117 -18.03 1.00 -13.04
N GLY A 118 -19.14 1.62 -13.45
CA GLY A 118 -19.44 3.04 -13.18
C GLY A 118 -20.11 3.30 -11.83
N THR A 119 -20.26 2.28 -10.98
CA THR A 119 -20.90 2.39 -9.66
C THR A 119 -19.84 2.43 -8.57
N ARG A 120 -20.01 3.31 -7.58
CA ARG A 120 -19.15 3.34 -6.40
C ARG A 120 -19.40 2.11 -5.53
N LEU A 121 -18.41 1.22 -5.45
CA LEU A 121 -18.43 0.04 -4.59
C LEU A 121 -17.43 0.24 -3.45
N ARG A 122 -17.75 -0.28 -2.26
CA ARG A 122 -16.84 -0.33 -1.12
C ARG A 122 -16.69 -1.78 -0.68
N PHE A 123 -15.47 -2.29 -0.77
CA PHE A 123 -15.12 -3.65 -0.37
C PHE A 123 -14.31 -3.59 0.91
N GLU A 124 -14.63 -4.47 1.85
CA GLU A 124 -13.83 -4.70 3.05
C GLU A 124 -13.55 -6.19 3.15
N THR A 125 -12.28 -6.55 3.31
CA THR A 125 -11.84 -7.93 3.55
C THR A 125 -11.21 -7.98 4.92
N VAL A 126 -11.74 -8.85 5.80
CA VAL A 126 -11.15 -9.12 7.11
C VAL A 126 -10.31 -10.39 7.00
N VAL A 127 -9.05 -10.27 7.41
CA VAL A 127 -8.05 -11.34 7.38
C VAL A 127 -7.51 -11.57 8.78
N SER A 128 -7.12 -12.80 9.10
CA SER A 128 -6.44 -13.16 10.34
C SER A 128 -5.15 -13.90 9.99
N LEU A 129 -4.09 -13.57 10.70
CA LEU A 129 -2.78 -14.23 10.61
C LEU A 129 -2.66 -15.36 11.64
#